data_AF-A0AAE0IL24-F1
#
_entry.id   AF-A0AAE0IL24-F1
#
_cell.length_a   1.000
_cell.length_b   1.000
_cell.length_c   1.000
_cell.angle_alpha   90.00
_cell.angle_beta   90.00
_cell.angle_gamma   90.00
#
_symmetry.space_group_name_H-M   'P 1'
#
loop_
_entity.id
_entity.type
_entity.pdbx_description
1 polymer ?
#
loop_
_entity_poly.entity_id
_entity_poly.type
_entity_poly.pdbx_seq_one_letter_code
_entity_poly.pdbx_strand_id
1 'polypeptide(L)'
;SGLAIVGIQVGHGWRSALIYTPRLSAIITVARMLVLYKAKQERDDEIEQRRAEGETQQEAGQNARSHFDRVREMVRQFMTIVAFDGQPSPVDSILRLRAYGKAIRANTNADGVVDWHGDELLYGHVQFSMTSLRMMIHGLLHSARVQLRQEVLLLKTDSEGEAAEGAEGMPHIQWDRLVDNAAETRKGWSFIDDRRN
;
A
#
# COMPACT_ATOMS: atom_id res chain seq x y z
N SER A 1 17.46 6.08 9.20
CA SER A 1 17.94 6.91 8.08
C SER A 1 16.76 7.48 7.28
N GLY A 2 16.10 8.53 7.79
CA GLY A 2 14.91 9.14 7.16
C GLY A 2 15.17 10.38 6.31
N LEU A 3 16.42 10.89 6.31
CA LEU A 3 16.81 12.14 5.66
C LEU A 3 17.04 12.03 4.14
N ALA A 4 17.18 10.81 3.60
CA ALA A 4 17.51 10.62 2.18
C ALA A 4 16.30 10.77 1.22
N ILE A 5 15.09 10.96 1.75
CA ILE A 5 13.83 10.67 1.02
C ILE A 5 12.93 11.91 0.92
N VAL A 6 13.49 13.10 0.99
CA VAL A 6 12.69 14.32 0.91
C VAL A 6 13.34 15.30 -0.05
N GLY A 7 12.65 15.59 -1.16
CA GLY A 7 13.14 16.53 -2.16
C GLY A 7 13.31 17.91 -1.54
N ILE A 8 14.46 18.53 -1.72
CA ILE A 8 14.72 19.88 -1.20
C ILE A 8 14.05 20.90 -2.13
N GLN A 9 13.26 21.81 -1.58
CA GLN A 9 12.74 22.98 -2.30
C GLN A 9 13.65 24.17 -2.05
N VAL A 10 14.11 24.82 -3.13
CA VAL A 10 14.92 26.04 -3.02
C VAL A 10 14.10 27.09 -2.25
N GLY A 11 14.60 27.50 -1.09
CA GLY A 11 14.00 28.54 -0.23
C GLY A 11 12.98 28.06 0.81
N HIS A 12 12.33 26.90 0.64
CA HIS A 12 11.22 26.48 1.53
C HIS A 12 11.23 24.97 1.82
N GLY A 13 12.20 24.50 2.59
CA GLY A 13 12.15 23.23 3.30
C GLY A 13 11.95 21.95 2.45
N TRP A 14 11.30 20.99 3.08
CA TRP A 14 11.14 19.60 2.65
C TRP A 14 9.91 19.41 1.75
N ARG A 15 10.05 18.84 0.54
CA ARG A 15 8.92 18.55 -0.37
C ARG A 15 8.16 17.29 0.03
N SER A 16 6.85 17.43 0.22
CA SER A 16 5.93 16.32 0.48
C SER A 16 5.99 15.21 -0.59
N ALA A 17 5.87 13.96 -0.14
CA ALA A 17 5.71 12.77 -0.97
C ALA A 17 4.58 12.88 -2.00
N LEU A 18 3.56 13.68 -1.70
CA LEU A 18 2.43 13.92 -2.60
C LEU A 18 2.83 14.67 -3.87
N ILE A 19 3.85 15.52 -3.80
CA ILE A 19 4.27 16.41 -4.91
C ILE A 19 5.29 15.73 -5.82
N TYR A 20 6.23 14.96 -5.25
CA TYR A 20 7.29 14.36 -6.06
C TYR A 20 6.90 12.99 -6.66
N THR A 21 5.95 12.25 -6.09
CA THR A 21 5.53 10.92 -6.59
C THR A 21 5.01 10.95 -8.05
N PRO A 22 4.16 11.92 -8.47
CA PRO A 22 3.76 12.05 -9.87
C PRO A 22 4.94 12.30 -10.81
N ARG A 23 5.92 13.13 -10.38
CA ARG A 23 7.12 13.43 -11.17
C ARG A 23 8.01 12.20 -11.34
N LEU A 24 8.25 11.45 -10.28
CA LEU A 24 8.99 10.18 -10.36
C LEU A 24 8.27 9.17 -11.27
N SER A 25 6.93 9.17 -11.25
CA SER A 25 6.13 8.31 -12.12
C SER A 25 6.28 8.70 -13.60
N ALA A 26 6.29 10.00 -13.91
CA ALA A 26 6.58 10.50 -15.25
C ALA A 26 8.00 10.10 -15.71
N ILE A 27 9.01 10.25 -14.86
CA ILE A 27 10.40 9.83 -15.15
C ILE A 27 10.46 8.33 -15.49
N ILE A 28 9.79 7.49 -14.70
CA ILE A 28 9.73 6.03 -14.96
C ILE A 28 9.04 5.74 -16.29
N THR A 29 7.97 6.47 -16.64
CA THR A 29 7.28 6.30 -17.93
C THR A 29 8.19 6.68 -19.09
N VAL A 30 8.89 7.82 -19.01
CA VAL A 30 9.86 8.23 -20.04
C VAL A 30 10.99 7.22 -20.15
N ALA A 31 11.54 6.72 -19.03
CA ALA A 31 12.57 5.68 -19.04
C ALA A 31 12.10 4.40 -19.74
N ARG A 32 10.85 3.96 -19.54
CA ARG A 32 10.27 2.83 -20.26
C ARG A 32 10.16 3.09 -21.76
N MET A 33 9.75 4.30 -22.15
CA MET A 33 9.68 4.69 -23.57
C MET A 33 11.08 4.69 -24.21
N LEU A 34 12.10 5.17 -23.50
CA LEU A 34 13.49 5.13 -23.97
C LEU A 34 14.00 3.70 -24.15
N VAL A 35 13.67 2.78 -23.24
CA VAL A 35 14.01 1.36 -23.39
C VAL A 35 13.34 0.75 -24.61
N LEU A 36 12.05 1.02 -24.84
CA LEU A 36 11.35 0.56 -26.04
C LEU A 36 11.95 1.13 -27.32
N TYR A 37 12.24 2.43 -27.33
CA TYR A 37 12.85 3.10 -28.46
C TYR A 37 14.23 2.53 -28.77
N LYS A 38 15.08 2.34 -27.74
CA LYS A 38 16.41 1.74 -27.90
C LYS A 38 16.33 0.30 -28.40
N ALA A 39 15.43 -0.51 -27.86
CA ALA A 39 15.23 -1.89 -28.29
C ALA A 39 14.75 -1.99 -29.75
N LYS A 40 13.92 -1.03 -30.21
CA LYS A 40 13.54 -0.92 -31.61
C LYS A 40 14.73 -0.53 -32.47
N GLN A 41 15.41 0.57 -32.11
CA GLN A 41 16.55 1.10 -32.87
C GLN A 41 17.60 0.02 -33.08
N GLU A 42 18.02 -0.68 -32.02
CA GLU A 42 19.07 -1.68 -32.17
C GLU A 42 18.63 -2.89 -33.01
N ARG A 43 17.31 -3.17 -33.10
CA ARG A 43 16.80 -4.25 -33.97
C ARG A 43 16.77 -3.80 -35.42
N ASP A 44 16.40 -2.55 -35.68
CA ASP A 44 16.48 -1.96 -37.01
C ASP A 44 17.95 -2.03 -37.48
N ASP A 45 18.90 -1.61 -36.63
CA ASP A 45 20.35 -1.73 -36.88
C ASP A 45 20.79 -3.17 -37.18
N GLU A 46 20.29 -4.17 -36.44
CA GLU A 46 20.58 -5.60 -36.66
C GLU A 46 20.04 -6.09 -38.02
N ILE A 47 18.83 -5.66 -38.40
CA ILE A 47 18.22 -6.00 -39.69
C ILE A 47 19.01 -5.36 -40.83
N GLU A 48 19.42 -4.10 -40.69
CA GLU A 48 20.27 -3.41 -41.65
C GLU A 48 21.62 -4.13 -41.83
N GLN A 49 22.25 -4.56 -40.74
CA GLN A 49 23.52 -5.28 -40.80
C GLN A 49 23.39 -6.62 -41.54
N ARG A 50 22.36 -7.41 -41.22
CA ARG A 50 22.10 -8.70 -41.89
C ARG A 50 21.80 -8.53 -43.38
N ARG A 51 21.12 -7.45 -43.75
CA ARG A 51 20.91 -7.09 -45.16
C ARG A 51 22.21 -6.75 -45.87
N ALA A 52 23.13 -6.07 -45.21
CA ALA A 52 24.46 -5.80 -45.75
C ALA A 52 25.30 -7.09 -45.93
N GLU A 53 25.04 -8.11 -45.09
CA GLU A 53 25.64 -9.45 -45.18
C GLU A 53 25.00 -10.33 -46.28
N GLY A 54 23.97 -9.83 -46.98
CA GLY A 54 23.36 -10.47 -48.15
C GLY A 54 22.02 -11.14 -47.92
N GLU A 55 21.44 -11.06 -46.71
CA GLU A 55 20.12 -11.62 -46.41
C GLU A 55 18.99 -10.80 -47.07
N THR A 56 17.93 -11.47 -47.51
CA THR A 56 16.72 -10.76 -47.99
C THR A 56 16.00 -10.07 -46.83
N GLN A 57 15.17 -9.06 -47.13
CA GLN A 57 14.45 -8.29 -46.09
C GLN A 57 13.64 -9.17 -45.13
N GLN A 58 13.05 -10.24 -45.66
CA GLN A 58 12.14 -11.10 -44.94
C GLN A 58 12.90 -12.10 -44.05
N GLU A 59 14.03 -12.61 -44.54
CA GLU A 59 14.95 -13.48 -43.78
C GLU A 59 15.64 -12.70 -42.66
N ALA A 60 16.15 -11.50 -42.94
CA ALA A 60 16.78 -10.64 -41.94
C ALA A 60 15.81 -10.28 -40.80
N GLY A 61 14.54 -10.01 -41.12
CA GLY A 61 13.52 -9.72 -40.12
C GLY A 61 13.15 -10.92 -39.24
N GLN A 62 13.17 -12.14 -39.79
CA GLN A 62 12.88 -13.38 -39.05
C GLN A 62 14.06 -13.82 -38.19
N ASN A 63 15.28 -13.69 -38.71
CA ASN A 63 16.51 -14.10 -38.03
C ASN A 63 16.97 -13.08 -36.98
N ALA A 64 16.57 -11.81 -37.11
CA ALA A 64 16.86 -10.80 -36.10
C ALA A 64 16.19 -11.15 -34.76
N ARG A 65 16.88 -10.86 -33.66
CA ARG A 65 16.39 -11.14 -32.32
C ARG A 65 15.04 -10.47 -32.06
N SER A 66 14.10 -11.16 -31.41
CA SER A 66 12.76 -10.63 -31.12
C SER A 66 12.82 -9.33 -30.32
N HIS A 67 11.94 -8.37 -30.66
CA HIS A 67 11.75 -7.13 -29.90
C HIS A 67 11.47 -7.43 -28.42
N PHE A 68 10.69 -8.47 -28.12
CA PHE A 68 10.34 -8.83 -26.74
C PHE A 68 11.56 -9.24 -25.92
N ASP A 69 12.42 -10.10 -26.48
CA ASP A 69 13.61 -10.59 -25.78
C ASP A 69 14.61 -9.47 -25.50
N ARG A 70 14.68 -8.48 -26.39
CA ARG A 70 15.54 -7.32 -26.25
C ARG A 70 15.04 -6.35 -25.19
N VAL A 71 13.74 -6.03 -25.22
CA VAL A 71 13.11 -5.22 -24.18
C VAL A 71 13.23 -5.91 -22.82
N ARG A 72 13.02 -7.23 -22.74
CA ARG A 72 13.14 -8.00 -21.50
C ARG A 72 14.55 -7.91 -20.90
N GLU A 73 15.58 -7.99 -21.73
CA GLU A 73 16.97 -7.84 -21.28
C GLU A 73 17.26 -6.42 -20.78
N MET A 74 16.92 -5.40 -21.57
CA MET A 74 17.14 -4.00 -21.18
C MET A 74 16.37 -3.63 -19.90
N VAL A 75 15.14 -4.11 -19.75
CA VAL A 75 14.36 -3.93 -18.52
C VAL A 75 15.06 -4.62 -17.33
N ARG A 76 15.60 -5.82 -17.51
CA ARG A 76 16.33 -6.53 -16.45
C ARG A 76 17.60 -5.81 -16.02
N GLN A 77 18.31 -5.20 -16.97
CA GLN A 77 19.54 -4.46 -16.69
C GLN A 77 19.30 -3.06 -16.11
N PHE A 78 18.26 -2.35 -16.59
CA PHE A 78 18.08 -0.93 -16.30
C PHE A 78 16.86 -0.59 -15.42
N MET A 79 15.78 -1.37 -15.51
CA MET A 79 14.47 -1.05 -14.91
C MET A 79 14.08 -1.98 -13.74
N THR A 80 15.04 -2.64 -13.11
CA THR A 80 14.83 -3.56 -11.99
C THR A 80 15.17 -2.92 -10.65
N ILE A 81 14.45 -3.36 -9.62
CA ILE A 81 14.83 -3.09 -8.24
C ILE A 81 15.89 -4.13 -7.88
N VAL A 82 17.06 -3.68 -7.47
CA VAL A 82 18.19 -4.57 -7.16
C VAL A 82 17.92 -5.27 -5.81
N ALA A 83 18.31 -6.54 -5.66
CA ALA A 83 18.24 -7.24 -4.37
C ALA A 83 19.16 -6.56 -3.32
N PHE A 84 19.02 -6.95 -2.06
CA PHE A 84 19.57 -6.26 -0.88
C PHE A 84 21.12 -6.18 -0.81
N ASP A 85 21.83 -6.68 -1.82
CA ASP A 85 23.29 -6.80 -1.91
C ASP A 85 23.90 -6.34 -3.26
N GLY A 86 23.08 -5.91 -4.23
CA GLY A 86 23.59 -5.45 -5.52
C GLY A 86 23.88 -3.95 -5.59
N GLN A 87 24.65 -3.52 -6.60
CA GLN A 87 24.98 -2.11 -6.82
C GLN A 87 23.71 -1.31 -7.14
N PRO A 88 23.32 -0.32 -6.32
CA PRO A 88 22.08 0.42 -6.54
C PRO A 88 22.21 1.28 -7.81
N SER A 89 21.28 1.09 -8.76
CA SER A 89 21.20 1.96 -9.94
C SER A 89 20.40 3.24 -9.61
N PRO A 90 20.62 4.34 -10.35
CA PRO A 90 19.78 5.54 -10.22
C PRO A 90 18.28 5.24 -10.40
N VAL A 91 17.94 4.28 -11.28
CA VAL A 91 16.56 3.85 -11.50
C VAL A 91 16.01 3.06 -10.31
N ASP A 92 16.82 2.21 -9.67
CA ASP A 92 16.46 1.50 -8.43
C ASP A 92 16.07 2.51 -7.34
N SER A 93 16.88 3.56 -7.15
CA SER A 93 16.58 4.63 -6.20
C SER A 93 15.25 5.33 -6.51
N ILE A 94 14.99 5.66 -7.77
CA ILE A 94 13.73 6.29 -8.22
C ILE A 94 12.52 5.36 -8.02
N LEU A 95 12.66 4.07 -8.33
CA LEU A 95 11.61 3.07 -8.15
C LEU A 95 11.26 2.88 -6.66
N ARG A 96 12.27 2.79 -5.79
CA ARG A 96 12.11 2.71 -4.33
C ARG A 96 11.44 3.97 -3.77
N LEU A 97 11.92 5.15 -4.17
CA LEU A 97 11.32 6.42 -3.76
C LEU A 97 9.87 6.55 -4.20
N ARG A 98 9.51 6.10 -5.41
CA ARG A 98 8.11 6.08 -5.87
C ARG A 98 7.27 5.10 -5.06
N ALA A 99 7.77 3.89 -4.81
CA ALA A 99 7.05 2.88 -4.04
C ALA A 99 6.75 3.37 -2.61
N TYR A 100 7.76 3.97 -1.98
CA TYR A 100 7.63 4.57 -0.66
C TYR A 100 6.65 5.76 -0.65
N GLY A 101 6.75 6.68 -1.61
CA GLY A 101 5.81 7.80 -1.73
C GLY A 101 4.36 7.35 -1.96
N LYS A 102 4.15 6.25 -2.70
CA LYS A 102 2.85 5.62 -2.87
C LYS A 102 2.33 4.99 -1.57
N ALA A 103 3.20 4.35 -0.79
CA ALA A 103 2.84 3.80 0.52
C ALA A 103 2.45 4.91 1.51
N ILE A 104 3.18 6.03 1.54
CA ILE A 104 2.81 7.21 2.32
C ILE A 104 1.42 7.71 1.92
N ARG A 105 1.15 7.88 0.62
CA ARG A 105 -0.16 8.33 0.14
C ARG A 105 -1.30 7.39 0.51
N ALA A 106 -1.05 6.08 0.59
CA ALA A 106 -2.06 5.10 0.97
C ALA A 106 -2.34 5.08 2.47
N ASN A 107 -1.31 5.29 3.31
CA ASN A 107 -1.41 5.12 4.76
C ASN A 107 -1.41 6.43 5.57
N THR A 108 -1.17 7.58 4.93
CA THR A 108 -1.13 8.88 5.59
C THR A 108 -2.33 9.70 5.16
N ASN A 109 -3.23 9.99 6.10
CA ASN A 109 -4.26 11.02 5.96
C ASN A 109 -3.54 12.37 5.86
N ALA A 110 -3.23 12.80 4.64
CA ALA A 110 -2.60 14.10 4.41
C ALA A 110 -3.60 15.24 4.65
N ASP A 111 -3.09 16.43 5.00
CA ASP A 111 -3.88 17.66 5.02
C ASP A 111 -4.65 17.82 3.70
N GLY A 112 -5.97 18.00 3.81
CA GLY A 112 -6.91 18.05 2.68
C GLY A 112 -7.63 16.74 2.35
N VAL A 113 -7.37 15.64 3.07
CA VAL A 113 -8.16 14.39 2.97
C VAL A 113 -9.35 14.41 3.91
N VAL A 114 -9.22 15.05 5.07
CA VAL A 114 -10.31 15.28 6.03
C VAL A 114 -10.63 16.77 6.04
N ASP A 115 -11.78 17.14 5.50
CA ASP A 115 -12.29 18.50 5.59
C ASP A 115 -13.56 18.53 6.44
N TRP A 116 -13.73 19.60 7.20
CA TRP A 116 -14.83 19.75 8.15
C TRP A 116 -15.58 21.04 7.82
N HIS A 117 -16.80 20.90 7.32
CA HIS A 117 -17.67 22.03 7.02
C HIS A 117 -18.95 21.96 7.85
N GLY A 118 -18.98 22.71 8.96
CA GLY A 118 -20.16 22.75 9.84
C GLY A 118 -20.44 21.41 10.51
N ASP A 119 -21.47 20.68 10.05
CA ASP A 119 -21.84 19.34 10.55
C ASP A 119 -21.40 18.22 9.60
N GLU A 120 -20.72 18.54 8.50
CA GLU A 120 -20.32 17.58 7.47
C GLU A 120 -18.82 17.32 7.48
N LEU A 121 -18.46 16.04 7.48
CA LEU A 121 -17.10 15.55 7.36
C LEU A 121 -16.89 14.97 5.96
N LEU A 122 -15.86 15.48 5.29
CA LEU A 122 -15.42 15.05 3.98
C LEU A 122 -14.17 14.20 4.17
N TYR A 123 -14.24 12.92 3.78
CA TYR A 123 -13.10 12.01 3.74
C TYR A 123 -12.86 11.54 2.30
N GLY A 124 -11.90 12.15 1.61
CA GLY A 124 -11.60 11.84 0.21
C GLY A 124 -12.78 12.12 -0.74
N HIS A 125 -13.48 11.09 -1.21
CA HIS A 125 -14.67 11.21 -2.06
C HIS A 125 -15.99 10.94 -1.31
N VAL A 126 -15.92 10.71 0.00
CA VAL A 126 -17.07 10.36 0.83
C VAL A 126 -17.39 11.57 1.71
N GLN A 127 -18.65 12.01 1.67
CA GLN A 127 -19.18 13.07 2.52
C GLN A 127 -20.25 12.47 3.42
N PHE A 128 -20.15 12.73 4.72
CA PHE A 128 -21.17 12.30 5.67
C PHE A 128 -21.33 13.32 6.79
N SER A 129 -22.54 13.44 7.33
CA SER A 129 -22.78 14.28 8.49
C SER A 129 -22.27 13.64 9.77
N MET A 130 -22.03 14.45 10.80
CA MET A 130 -21.68 13.97 12.12
C MET A 130 -22.79 13.11 12.73
N THR A 131 -24.05 13.41 12.39
CA THR A 131 -25.21 12.59 12.74
C THR A 131 -25.10 11.19 12.12
N SER A 132 -24.81 11.11 10.81
CA SER A 132 -24.62 9.82 10.13
C SER A 132 -23.42 9.04 10.68
N LEU A 133 -22.30 9.70 10.97
CA LEU A 133 -21.15 9.08 11.62
C LEU A 133 -21.52 8.47 12.97
N ARG A 134 -22.23 9.25 13.81
CA ARG A 134 -22.68 8.80 15.13
C ARG A 134 -23.61 7.60 15.02
N MET A 135 -24.57 7.62 14.10
CA MET A 135 -25.47 6.50 13.84
C MET A 135 -24.71 5.26 13.37
N MET A 136 -23.73 5.42 12.48
CA MET A 136 -22.87 4.32 12.02
C MET A 136 -22.07 3.71 13.18
N ILE A 137 -21.47 4.54 14.04
CA ILE A 137 -20.73 4.06 15.22
C ILE A 137 -21.65 3.33 16.20
N HIS A 138 -22.84 3.86 16.46
CA HIS A 138 -23.82 3.18 17.31
C HIS A 138 -24.28 1.85 16.71
N GLY A 139 -24.53 1.81 15.41
CA GLY A 139 -24.87 0.58 14.69
C GLY A 139 -23.74 -0.44 14.77
N LEU A 140 -22.49 -0.03 14.50
CA LEU A 140 -21.32 -0.90 14.62
C LEU A 140 -21.14 -1.43 16.05
N LEU A 141 -21.27 -0.56 17.05
CA LEU A 141 -21.19 -0.96 18.46
C LEU A 141 -22.30 -1.94 18.84
N HIS A 142 -23.52 -1.72 18.35
CA HIS A 142 -24.64 -2.62 18.55
C HIS A 142 -24.35 -3.98 17.89
N SER A 143 -23.99 -4.01 16.61
CA SER A 143 -23.64 -5.25 15.90
C SER A 143 -22.50 -6.01 16.57
N ALA A 144 -21.44 -5.31 17.00
CA ALA A 144 -20.33 -5.93 17.72
C ALA A 144 -20.77 -6.51 19.08
N ARG A 145 -21.67 -5.85 19.80
CA ARG A 145 -22.25 -6.37 21.05
C ARG A 145 -23.11 -7.60 20.81
N VAL A 146 -23.93 -7.59 19.76
CA VAL A 146 -24.76 -8.74 19.39
C VAL A 146 -23.87 -9.93 19.00
N GLN A 147 -22.87 -9.72 18.14
CA GLN A 147 -21.90 -10.76 17.77
C GLN A 147 -21.14 -11.29 18.98
N LEU A 148 -20.67 -10.42 19.88
CA LEU A 148 -20.00 -10.85 21.12
C LEU A 148 -20.92 -11.74 21.97
N ARG A 149 -22.19 -11.36 22.14
CA ARG A 149 -23.14 -12.11 22.97
C ARG A 149 -23.57 -13.42 22.31
N GLN A 150 -23.92 -13.40 21.03
CA GLN A 150 -24.47 -14.55 20.31
C GLN A 150 -23.39 -15.52 19.82
N GLU A 151 -22.34 -15.00 19.16
CA GLU A 151 -21.36 -15.83 18.44
C GLU A 151 -20.17 -16.21 19.32
N VAL A 152 -19.73 -15.32 20.21
CA VAL A 152 -18.56 -15.58 21.07
C VAL A 152 -18.96 -16.16 22.42
N LEU A 153 -19.90 -15.52 23.13
CA LEU A 153 -20.32 -15.93 24.48
C LEU A 153 -21.47 -16.95 24.46
N LEU A 154 -22.08 -17.22 23.29
CA LEU A 154 -23.18 -18.16 23.11
C LEU A 154 -24.37 -17.93 24.06
N LEU A 155 -24.61 -16.67 24.45
CA LEU A 155 -25.72 -16.28 25.30
C LEU A 155 -27.03 -16.36 24.50
N LYS A 156 -28.10 -16.79 25.17
CA LYS A 156 -29.45 -16.72 24.60
C LYS A 156 -29.90 -15.26 24.57
N THR A 157 -29.90 -14.65 23.39
CA THR A 157 -30.41 -13.30 23.19
C THR A 157 -31.81 -13.29 22.57
N ASP A 158 -32.57 -12.23 22.81
CA ASP A 158 -33.84 -11.95 22.13
C ASP A 158 -33.64 -11.40 20.70
N SER A 159 -34.74 -11.01 20.03
CA SER A 159 -34.71 -10.46 18.66
C SER A 159 -34.00 -9.10 18.54
N GLU A 160 -33.73 -8.42 19.66
CA GLU A 160 -33.03 -7.14 19.70
C GLU A 160 -31.56 -7.30 20.13
N GLY A 161 -31.09 -8.54 20.37
CA GLY A 161 -29.72 -8.82 20.75
C GLY A 161 -29.41 -8.56 22.23
N GLU A 162 -30.45 -8.34 23.04
CA GLU A 162 -30.37 -8.26 24.49
C GLU A 162 -30.51 -9.64 25.12
N ALA A 163 -30.06 -9.82 26.37
CA ALA A 163 -30.14 -11.12 27.04
C ALA A 163 -31.62 -11.50 27.21
N ALA A 164 -32.01 -12.69 26.72
CA ALA A 164 -33.40 -13.15 26.80
C ALA A 164 -33.89 -13.21 28.26
N GLU A 165 -35.19 -13.00 28.50
CA GLU A 165 -35.78 -13.10 29.84
C GLU A 165 -35.45 -14.48 30.47
N GLY A 166 -34.65 -14.45 31.54
CA GLY A 166 -34.18 -15.66 32.25
C GLY A 166 -32.79 -16.17 31.85
N ALA A 167 -32.10 -15.53 30.90
CA ALA A 167 -30.69 -15.78 30.61
C ALA A 167 -29.79 -15.03 31.61
N GLU A 168 -28.67 -15.65 32.02
CA GLU A 168 -27.60 -14.92 32.71
C GLU A 168 -27.16 -13.76 31.80
N GLY A 169 -27.26 -12.53 32.32
CA GLY A 169 -26.80 -11.34 31.60
C GLY A 169 -25.31 -11.42 31.28
N MET A 170 -24.80 -10.43 30.55
CA MET A 170 -23.37 -10.36 30.24
C MET A 170 -22.54 -10.46 31.54
N PRO A 171 -21.58 -11.40 31.64
CA PRO A 171 -20.76 -11.53 32.84
C PRO A 171 -20.01 -10.21 33.06
N HIS A 172 -20.17 -9.63 34.25
CA HIS A 172 -19.49 -8.39 34.60
C HIS A 172 -18.00 -8.66 34.83
N ILE A 173 -17.17 -8.34 33.84
CA ILE A 173 -15.71 -8.39 33.97
C ILE A 173 -15.26 -7.14 34.74
N GLN A 174 -14.59 -7.34 35.87
CA GLN A 174 -13.96 -6.27 36.66
C GLN A 174 -12.65 -5.83 35.97
N TRP A 175 -12.78 -5.11 34.86
CA TRP A 175 -11.65 -4.63 34.05
C TRP A 175 -10.66 -3.78 34.84
N ASP A 176 -11.13 -3.12 35.90
CA ASP A 176 -10.32 -2.33 36.83
C ASP A 176 -9.35 -3.17 37.67
N ARG A 177 -9.60 -4.48 37.80
CA ARG A 177 -8.76 -5.41 38.58
C ARG A 177 -7.92 -6.32 37.71
N LEU A 178 -8.16 -6.35 36.40
CA LEU A 178 -7.37 -7.15 35.47
C LEU A 178 -6.00 -6.50 35.26
N VAL A 179 -4.94 -7.26 35.56
CA VAL A 179 -3.56 -6.83 35.39
C VAL A 179 -2.87 -7.74 34.39
N ASP A 180 -2.28 -7.16 33.34
CA ASP A 180 -1.45 -7.90 32.39
C ASP A 180 0.04 -7.70 32.71
N ASN A 181 0.86 -8.66 32.29
CA ASN A 181 2.32 -8.54 32.30
C ASN A 181 2.82 -8.24 30.89
N ALA A 182 2.89 -6.95 30.54
CA ALA A 182 3.31 -6.49 29.21
C ALA A 182 4.75 -6.89 28.81
N ALA A 183 5.56 -7.42 29.74
CA ALA A 183 6.91 -7.91 29.45
C ALA A 183 6.93 -9.40 29.04
N GLU A 184 5.82 -10.14 29.17
CA GLU A 184 5.75 -11.56 28.85
C GLU A 184 5.39 -11.76 27.38
N THR A 185 6.33 -12.28 26.59
CA THR A 185 6.20 -12.45 25.13
C THR A 185 6.03 -13.90 24.69
N ARG A 186 5.73 -14.81 25.62
CA ARG A 186 5.48 -16.22 25.30
C ARG A 186 4.28 -16.35 24.36
N LYS A 187 4.45 -17.18 23.33
CA LYS A 187 3.37 -17.53 22.41
C LYS A 187 2.30 -18.33 23.17
N GLY A 188 1.10 -17.77 23.26
CA GLY A 188 -0.02 -18.35 24.03
C GLY A 188 -0.25 -17.73 25.41
N TRP A 189 0.54 -16.72 25.79
CA TRP A 189 0.26 -15.92 26.99
C TRP A 189 -1.05 -15.14 26.85
N SER A 190 -1.87 -15.18 27.90
CA SER A 190 -3.02 -14.31 28.10
C SER A 190 -2.97 -13.70 29.49
N PHE A 191 -3.61 -12.55 29.70
CA PHE A 191 -3.79 -11.97 31.02
C PHE A 191 -4.51 -12.92 32.00
N ILE A 192 -5.22 -13.94 31.49
CA ILE A 192 -5.84 -15.00 32.30
C ILE A 192 -4.80 -15.87 33.02
N ASP A 193 -3.59 -16.01 32.47
CA ASP A 193 -2.51 -16.80 33.07
C ASP A 193 -1.71 -16.01 34.11
N ASP A 194 -2.01 -14.72 34.29
CA ASP A 194 -1.37 -13.87 35.30
C ASP A 194 -1.90 -14.22 36.69
N ARG A 195 -1.00 -14.54 37.62
CA ARG A 195 -1.35 -14.93 39.01
C ARG A 195 -2.11 -13.85 39.80
N ARG A 196 -2.17 -12.62 39.28
CA ARG A 196 -2.89 -11.49 39.89
C ARG A 196 -4.37 -11.46 39.52
N ASN A 197 -4.80 -12.25 38.53
CA ASN A 197 -6.17 -12.34 38.02
C ASN A 197 -6.82 -13.69 38.37
#